data_AF-A0A9D1V381-F1
#
_entry.id   AF-A0A9D1V381-F1
#
_cell.length_a   1.000
_cell.length_b   1.000
_cell.length_c   1.000
_cell.angle_alpha   90.00
_cell.angle_beta   90.00
_cell.angle_gamma   90.00
#
_symmetry.space_group_name_H-M   'P 1'
#
loop_
_entity.id
_entity.type
_entity.pdbx_description
1 polymer ?
#
loop_
_entity_poly.entity_id
_entity_poly.type
_entity_poly.pdbx_seq_one_letter_code
_entity_poly.pdbx_strand_id
1 'polypeptide(L)'
;MPDLDKLVKLSGAFGVSLDELVHGQAADTAPAPEPAPLPAMPAPAQKKGVGTGQKIAALVLFLCGLMVFIAFLFLGGGLASLAFAAPFWLCAVICAACPQNAGLWCGWAVYFCAALYLRLATGISWSLVLLTFRYDPAWNYTRLAIAWAELLVILVLLAVTVLRFRRLPLATGRTTLIALAAGWLGFLLARAVGAFIFDSFFRFTGVVRLLGLLYNLFGFAQLGALAVLLCFSARYIHSLRHK
;
A
#
# COMPACT_ATOMS: atom_id res chain seq x y z
N MET A 1 18.14 2.88 -65.46
CA MET A 1 19.24 2.55 -64.54
C MET A 1 19.25 3.58 -63.42
N PRO A 2 18.77 3.22 -62.22
CA PRO A 2 18.81 4.07 -61.02
C PRO A 2 20.02 3.71 -60.13
N ASP A 3 20.61 4.74 -59.53
CA ASP A 3 21.95 4.81 -58.94
C ASP A 3 22.24 3.86 -57.76
N LEU A 4 23.43 3.25 -57.85
CA LEU A 4 24.08 2.36 -56.89
C LEU A 4 24.29 3.01 -55.50
N ASP A 5 24.36 4.34 -55.45
CA ASP A 5 24.58 5.12 -54.22
C ASP A 5 23.41 5.08 -53.22
N LYS A 6 22.19 4.76 -53.66
CA LYS A 6 21.03 4.64 -52.77
C LYS A 6 20.95 3.28 -52.06
N LEU A 7 21.60 2.25 -52.59
CA LEU A 7 21.64 0.92 -51.98
C LEU A 7 22.73 0.80 -50.91
N VAL A 8 23.84 1.54 -51.05
CA VAL A 8 24.93 1.61 -50.05
C VAL A 8 24.50 2.32 -48.77
N LYS A 9 23.55 3.26 -48.85
CA LYS A 9 23.00 3.95 -47.67
C LYS A 9 21.97 3.14 -46.87
N LEU A 10 21.48 2.02 -47.40
CA LEU A 10 20.56 1.12 -46.69
C LEU A 10 21.27 -0.07 -46.02
N SER A 11 22.46 -0.47 -46.48
CA SER A 11 23.24 -1.55 -45.84
C SER A 11 23.98 -1.12 -44.56
N GLY A 12 24.11 0.18 -44.31
CA GLY A 12 24.67 0.70 -43.05
C GLY A 12 23.70 0.71 -41.87
N ALA A 13 22.39 0.55 -42.09
CA ALA A 13 21.38 0.63 -41.02
C ALA A 13 21.02 -0.72 -40.38
N PHE A 14 21.41 -1.82 -41.01
CA PHE A 14 21.27 -3.17 -40.48
C PHE A 14 22.61 -3.88 -40.68
N GLY A 15 23.45 -3.85 -39.65
CA GLY A 15 24.75 -4.53 -39.62
C GLY A 15 24.61 -6.05 -39.68
N VAL A 16 24.20 -6.55 -40.85
CA VAL A 16 24.05 -7.97 -41.18
C VAL A 16 24.52 -8.12 -42.62
N SER A 17 25.65 -8.80 -42.80
CA SER A 17 26.21 -9.12 -44.12
C SER A 17 25.38 -10.22 -44.78
N LEU A 18 24.86 -9.92 -45.97
CA LEU A 18 24.11 -10.81 -46.87
C LEU A 18 24.89 -12.07 -47.33
N ASP A 19 26.19 -12.14 -47.03
CA ASP A 19 27.08 -13.24 -47.38
C ASP A 19 26.90 -14.50 -46.51
N GLU A 20 26.26 -14.37 -45.35
CA GLU A 20 26.00 -15.51 -44.44
C GLU A 20 24.69 -16.25 -44.76
N LEU A 21 23.79 -15.66 -45.56
CA LEU A 21 22.51 -16.28 -45.94
C LEU A 21 22.55 -17.00 -47.30
N VAL A 22 23.66 -16.94 -48.03
CA VAL A 22 23.78 -17.52 -49.40
C VAL A 22 24.60 -18.80 -49.45
N HIS A 23 25.48 -19.05 -48.47
CA HIS A 23 26.27 -20.28 -48.42
C HIS A 23 25.70 -21.31 -47.44
N GLY A 24 24.52 -21.84 -47.76
CA GLY A 24 24.11 -23.13 -47.23
C GLY A 24 25.01 -24.24 -47.78
N GLN A 25 26.06 -24.62 -47.05
CA GLN A 25 26.75 -25.90 -47.27
C GLN A 25 27.50 -26.36 -46.03
N ALA A 26 27.23 -27.61 -45.66
CA ALA A 26 27.85 -28.36 -44.59
C ALA A 26 29.35 -28.61 -44.82
N ALA A 27 30.14 -28.57 -43.73
CA ALA A 27 31.38 -29.32 -43.61
C ALA A 27 31.70 -29.53 -42.13
N ASP A 28 31.69 -30.80 -41.72
CA ASP A 28 32.20 -31.31 -40.45
C ASP A 28 33.69 -30.97 -40.27
N THR A 29 34.07 -30.34 -39.16
CA THR A 29 35.33 -30.59 -38.42
C THR A 29 35.20 -30.07 -36.97
N ALA A 30 35.58 -30.91 -36.00
CA ALA A 30 35.40 -30.76 -34.54
C ALA A 30 36.25 -29.66 -33.84
N PRO A 31 36.21 -29.51 -32.50
CA PRO A 31 35.14 -29.00 -31.64
C PRO A 31 35.56 -27.66 -30.98
N ALA A 32 34.81 -26.58 -31.17
CA ALA A 32 35.04 -25.31 -30.48
C ALA A 32 34.23 -25.24 -29.17
N PRO A 33 34.77 -24.66 -28.07
CA PRO A 33 34.12 -24.68 -26.76
C PRO A 33 32.82 -23.89 -26.78
N GLU A 34 31.76 -24.54 -26.30
CA GLU A 34 30.42 -24.01 -26.05
C GLU A 34 30.49 -22.65 -25.32
N PRO A 35 29.93 -21.55 -25.88
CA PRO A 35 29.77 -20.32 -25.12
C PRO A 35 28.75 -20.58 -24.01
N ALA A 36 29.23 -20.52 -22.77
CA ALA A 36 28.39 -20.62 -21.58
C ALA A 36 27.13 -19.73 -21.71
N PRO A 37 25.93 -20.20 -21.33
CA PRO A 37 24.73 -19.39 -21.42
C PRO A 37 24.90 -18.13 -20.58
N LEU A 38 24.92 -16.97 -21.24
CA LEU A 38 24.87 -15.67 -20.57
C LEU A 38 23.67 -15.69 -19.61
N PRO A 39 23.84 -15.32 -18.33
CA PRO A 39 22.73 -15.24 -17.41
C PRO A 39 21.73 -14.24 -17.98
N ALA A 40 20.52 -14.72 -18.29
CA ALA A 40 19.42 -13.90 -18.75
C ALA A 40 19.27 -12.73 -17.78
N MET A 41 19.68 -11.54 -18.20
CA MET A 41 19.48 -10.34 -17.42
C MET A 41 17.98 -10.25 -17.14
N PRO A 42 17.54 -9.97 -15.90
CA PRO A 42 16.14 -9.77 -15.62
C PRO A 42 15.64 -8.65 -16.53
N ALA A 43 14.73 -8.99 -17.45
CA ALA A 43 14.08 -8.00 -18.28
C ALA A 43 13.58 -6.87 -17.37
N PRO A 44 13.83 -5.59 -17.71
CA PRO A 44 13.42 -4.47 -16.87
C PRO A 44 11.93 -4.61 -16.60
N ALA A 45 11.58 -4.72 -15.32
CA ALA A 45 10.19 -4.83 -14.89
C ALA A 45 9.41 -3.69 -15.56
N GLN A 46 8.61 -4.02 -16.58
CA GLN A 46 7.80 -3.03 -17.28
C GLN A 46 7.01 -2.27 -16.22
N LYS A 47 7.26 -0.96 -16.11
CA LYS A 47 6.45 -0.07 -15.27
C LYS A 47 5.03 -0.17 -15.79
N LYS A 48 4.22 -1.02 -15.17
CA LYS A 48 2.82 -1.20 -15.52
C LYS A 48 2.17 0.18 -15.37
N GLY A 49 1.83 0.81 -16.48
CA GLY A 49 1.19 2.13 -16.48
C GLY A 49 -0.20 2.06 -15.85
N VAL A 50 -0.75 3.22 -15.50
CA VAL A 50 -2.13 3.34 -15.02
C VAL A 50 -3.08 2.94 -16.15
N GLY A 51 -3.89 1.90 -15.91
CA GLY A 51 -4.78 1.35 -16.94
C GLY A 51 -5.96 2.27 -17.25
N THR A 52 -6.57 2.13 -18.43
CA THR A 52 -7.76 2.89 -18.83
C THR A 52 -8.90 2.75 -17.82
N GLY A 53 -9.13 1.55 -17.28
CA GLY A 53 -10.13 1.32 -16.23
C GLY A 53 -9.84 2.07 -14.92
N GLN A 54 -8.57 2.23 -14.53
CA GLN A 54 -8.20 3.04 -13.37
C GLN A 54 -8.45 4.53 -13.59
N LYS A 55 -8.21 5.03 -14.80
CA LYS A 55 -8.54 6.42 -15.17
C LYS A 55 -10.04 6.68 -15.11
N ILE A 56 -10.85 5.75 -15.62
CA ILE A 56 -12.32 5.83 -15.52
C ILE A 56 -12.76 5.80 -14.07
N ALA A 57 -12.25 4.87 -13.25
CA ALA A 57 -12.56 4.79 -11.83
C ALA A 57 -12.18 6.07 -11.09
N ALA A 58 -11.01 6.66 -11.37
CA ALA A 58 -10.57 7.92 -10.80
C ALA A 58 -11.52 9.08 -11.17
N LEU A 59 -11.94 9.18 -12.43
CA LEU A 59 -12.90 10.18 -12.88
C LEU A 59 -14.26 10.01 -12.19
N VAL A 60 -14.78 8.78 -12.14
CA VAL A 60 -16.06 8.48 -11.48
C VAL A 60 -16.01 8.82 -9.99
N LEU A 61 -14.93 8.44 -9.30
CA LEU A 61 -14.74 8.77 -7.88
C LEU A 61 -14.64 10.28 -7.66
N PHE A 62 -13.95 11.00 -8.56
CA PHE A 62 -13.85 12.45 -8.49
C PHE A 62 -15.23 13.13 -8.63
N LEU A 63 -16.02 12.70 -9.62
CA LEU A 63 -17.37 13.21 -9.87
C LEU A 63 -18.33 12.86 -8.72
N CYS A 64 -18.28 11.64 -8.19
CA CYS A 64 -19.03 11.26 -7.00
C CYS A 64 -18.66 12.13 -5.80
N GLY A 65 -17.35 12.36 -5.56
CA GLY A 65 -16.88 13.24 -4.50
C GLY A 65 -17.40 14.67 -4.67
N LEU A 66 -17.40 15.20 -5.90
CA LEU A 66 -17.96 16.51 -6.21
C LEU A 66 -19.48 16.55 -5.96
N MET A 67 -20.22 15.51 -6.34
CA MET A 67 -21.65 15.41 -6.10
C MET A 67 -21.99 15.39 -4.61
N VAL A 68 -21.24 14.61 -3.81
CA VAL A 68 -21.37 14.55 -2.35
C VAL A 68 -21.05 15.92 -1.74
N PHE A 69 -19.95 16.54 -2.17
CA PHE A 69 -19.55 17.87 -1.70
C PHE A 69 -20.66 18.90 -1.92
N ILE A 70 -21.18 19.00 -3.15
CA ILE A 70 -22.24 19.95 -3.51
C ILE A 70 -23.51 19.66 -2.70
N ALA A 71 -23.93 18.38 -2.60
CA ALA A 71 -25.12 18.01 -1.85
C ALA A 71 -25.01 18.46 -0.38
N PHE A 72 -23.90 18.16 0.29
CA PHE A 72 -23.68 18.57 1.68
C PHE A 72 -23.53 20.09 1.85
N LEU A 73 -23.01 20.81 0.85
CA LEU A 73 -23.01 22.27 0.87
C LEU A 73 -24.43 22.85 0.87
N PHE A 74 -25.32 22.32 0.03
CA PHE A 74 -26.74 22.74 0.00
C PHE A 74 -27.47 22.44 1.31
N LEU A 75 -27.08 21.37 2.02
CA LEU A 75 -27.60 21.04 3.35
C LEU A 75 -27.00 21.91 4.49
N GLY A 76 -26.21 22.94 4.17
CA GLY A 76 -25.58 23.83 5.16
C GLY A 76 -24.30 23.27 5.77
N GLY A 77 -23.69 22.25 5.16
CA GLY A 77 -22.58 21.47 5.73
C GLY A 77 -21.23 22.17 5.83
N GLY A 78 -21.03 23.36 5.25
CA GLY A 78 -19.78 24.14 5.37
C GLY A 78 -18.52 23.29 5.17
N LEU A 79 -17.56 23.33 6.10
CA LEU A 79 -16.34 22.52 6.07
C LEU A 79 -16.58 21.01 6.26
N ALA A 80 -17.70 20.59 6.85
CA ALA A 80 -18.03 19.17 7.00
C ALA A 80 -18.29 18.51 5.64
N SER A 81 -18.75 19.27 4.63
CA SER A 81 -18.89 18.78 3.25
C SER A 81 -17.55 18.27 2.69
N LEU A 82 -16.42 18.92 3.01
CA LEU A 82 -15.09 18.44 2.63
C LEU A 82 -14.74 17.14 3.33
N ALA A 83 -15.10 16.99 4.62
CA ALA A 83 -14.81 15.76 5.35
C ALA A 83 -15.51 14.54 4.74
N PHE A 84 -16.74 14.71 4.25
CA PHE A 84 -17.49 13.65 3.57
C PHE A 84 -17.00 13.39 2.12
N ALA A 85 -16.53 14.42 1.42
CA ALA A 85 -16.00 14.29 0.06
C ALA A 85 -14.54 13.79 0.01
N ALA A 86 -13.75 14.05 1.05
CA ALA A 86 -12.34 13.69 1.16
C ALA A 86 -12.01 12.22 0.80
N PRO A 87 -12.72 11.19 1.30
CA PRO A 87 -12.40 9.80 0.93
C PRO A 87 -12.52 9.56 -0.57
N PHE A 88 -13.51 10.15 -1.26
CA PHE A 88 -13.69 9.99 -2.70
C PHE A 88 -12.55 10.63 -3.48
N TRP A 89 -12.15 11.85 -3.12
CA TRP A 89 -11.04 12.54 -3.79
C TRP A 89 -9.69 11.87 -3.50
N LEU A 90 -9.44 11.40 -2.28
CA LEU A 90 -8.26 10.61 -1.96
C LEU A 90 -8.21 9.33 -2.80
N CYS A 91 -9.32 8.60 -2.89
CA CYS A 91 -9.40 7.41 -3.75
C CYS A 91 -9.22 7.74 -5.23
N ALA A 92 -9.74 8.87 -5.72
CA ALA A 92 -9.53 9.30 -7.10
C ALA A 92 -8.04 9.55 -7.40
N VAL A 93 -7.35 10.27 -6.50
CA VAL A 93 -5.90 10.52 -6.61
C VAL A 93 -5.10 9.22 -6.55
N ILE A 94 -5.43 8.33 -5.60
CA ILE A 94 -4.76 7.03 -5.47
C ILE A 94 -4.96 6.18 -6.72
N CYS A 95 -6.18 6.11 -7.27
CA CYS A 95 -6.45 5.38 -8.50
C CYS A 95 -5.71 5.96 -9.72
N ALA A 96 -5.51 7.27 -9.75
CA ALA A 96 -4.77 7.95 -10.82
C ALA A 96 -3.24 7.84 -10.67
N ALA A 97 -2.71 7.75 -9.45
CA ALA A 97 -1.28 7.77 -9.16
C ALA A 97 -0.66 6.37 -8.94
N CYS A 98 -1.42 5.42 -8.39
CA CYS A 98 -0.91 4.10 -8.02
C CYS A 98 -1.30 3.03 -9.06
N PRO A 99 -0.36 2.56 -9.91
CA PRO A 99 -0.66 1.57 -10.93
C PRO A 99 -0.97 0.18 -10.35
N GLN A 100 -0.49 -0.12 -9.15
CA GLN A 100 -0.68 -1.41 -8.48
C GLN A 100 -1.36 -1.25 -7.12
N ASN A 101 -2.23 -2.22 -6.80
CA ASN A 101 -2.92 -2.30 -5.51
C ASN A 101 -3.77 -1.07 -5.14
N ALA A 102 -4.20 -0.26 -6.13
CA ALA A 102 -5.01 0.94 -5.90
C ALA A 102 -6.21 0.69 -4.98
N GLY A 103 -6.94 -0.43 -5.16
CA GLY A 103 -8.06 -0.78 -4.29
C GLY A 103 -7.70 -0.99 -2.81
N LEU A 104 -6.50 -1.53 -2.52
CA LEU A 104 -6.04 -1.69 -1.14
C LEU A 104 -5.71 -0.33 -0.51
N TRP A 105 -5.02 0.53 -1.25
CA TRP A 105 -4.68 1.88 -0.82
C TRP A 105 -5.92 2.76 -0.63
N CYS A 106 -6.91 2.62 -1.52
CA CYS A 106 -8.22 3.24 -1.36
C CYS A 106 -8.92 2.74 -0.08
N GLY A 107 -8.90 1.43 0.18
CA GLY A 107 -9.46 0.86 1.42
C GLY A 107 -8.82 1.46 2.68
N TRP A 108 -7.48 1.57 2.70
CA TRP A 108 -6.75 2.25 3.77
C TRP A 108 -7.13 3.72 3.90
N ALA A 109 -7.19 4.47 2.79
CA ALA A 109 -7.54 5.89 2.80
C ALA A 109 -8.96 6.14 3.35
N VAL A 110 -9.94 5.36 2.89
CA VAL A 110 -11.33 5.43 3.40
C VAL A 110 -11.36 5.09 4.89
N TYR A 111 -10.67 4.03 5.32
CA TYR A 111 -10.57 3.69 6.72
C TYR A 111 -9.98 4.85 7.53
N PHE A 112 -8.86 5.45 7.12
CA PHE A 112 -8.26 6.58 7.85
C PHE A 112 -9.21 7.77 7.95
N CYS A 113 -9.89 8.14 6.87
CA CYS A 113 -10.88 9.23 6.88
C CYS A 113 -12.04 8.94 7.84
N ALA A 114 -12.67 7.77 7.71
CA ALA A 114 -13.80 7.38 8.54
C ALA A 114 -13.40 7.28 10.02
N ALA A 115 -12.25 6.68 10.30
CA ALA A 115 -11.78 6.42 11.64
C ALA A 115 -11.28 7.73 12.31
N LEU A 116 -10.72 8.68 11.55
CA LEU A 116 -10.41 10.01 12.05
C LEU A 116 -11.68 10.80 12.35
N TYR A 117 -12.68 10.73 11.46
CA TYR A 117 -13.99 11.35 11.69
C TYR A 117 -14.66 10.81 12.95
N LEU A 118 -14.72 9.49 13.12
CA LEU A 118 -15.30 8.85 14.32
C LEU A 118 -14.59 9.30 15.60
N ARG A 119 -13.25 9.32 15.61
CA ARG A 119 -12.47 9.78 16.76
C ARG A 119 -12.73 11.25 17.10
N LEU A 120 -12.82 12.12 16.10
CA LEU A 120 -13.04 13.56 16.29
C LEU A 120 -14.49 13.89 16.68
N ALA A 121 -15.48 13.22 16.08
CA ALA A 121 -16.89 13.51 16.29
C ALA A 121 -17.46 12.84 17.55
N THR A 122 -16.99 11.63 17.87
CA THR A 122 -17.62 10.79 18.91
C THR A 122 -16.65 10.28 19.97
N GLY A 123 -15.33 10.39 19.73
CA GLY A 123 -14.31 9.78 20.59
C GLY A 123 -14.25 8.26 20.52
N ILE A 124 -15.02 7.63 19.61
CA ILE A 124 -15.05 6.18 19.46
C ILE A 124 -13.75 5.72 18.79
N SER A 125 -13.19 4.64 19.32
CA SER A 125 -12.06 3.93 18.72
C SER A 125 -12.19 2.43 18.97
N TRP A 126 -11.48 1.62 18.18
CA TRP A 126 -11.42 0.17 18.33
C TRP A 126 -11.07 -0.32 19.74
N SER A 127 -10.40 0.49 20.57
CA SER A 127 -10.03 0.11 21.94
C SER A 127 -11.23 -0.06 22.87
N LEU A 128 -12.39 0.50 22.51
CA LEU A 128 -13.64 0.32 23.25
C LEU A 128 -14.04 -1.15 23.34
N VAL A 129 -13.61 -1.97 22.38
CA VAL A 129 -13.81 -3.43 22.38
C VAL A 129 -13.18 -4.09 23.62
N LEU A 130 -12.11 -3.53 24.20
CA LEU A 130 -11.50 -4.06 25.42
C LEU A 130 -12.43 -3.96 26.64
N LEU A 131 -13.40 -3.04 26.60
CA LEU A 131 -14.40 -2.86 27.65
C LEU A 131 -15.66 -3.69 27.42
N THR A 132 -15.72 -4.54 26.37
CA THR A 132 -16.93 -5.31 26.00
C THR A 132 -17.56 -6.03 27.19
N PHE A 133 -16.77 -6.68 28.05
CA PHE A 133 -17.27 -7.45 29.19
C PHE A 133 -17.77 -6.60 30.36
N ARG A 134 -17.40 -5.32 30.43
CA ARG A 134 -17.83 -4.38 31.48
C ARG A 134 -18.69 -3.25 30.92
N TYR A 135 -19.22 -3.43 29.71
CA TYR A 135 -19.92 -2.38 29.00
C TYR A 135 -21.34 -2.23 29.54
N ASP A 136 -21.63 -1.08 30.12
CA ASP A 136 -22.93 -0.79 30.72
C ASP A 136 -23.97 -0.43 29.62
N PRO A 137 -25.22 -0.93 29.69
CA PRO A 137 -26.30 -0.52 28.80
C PRO A 137 -26.49 1.00 28.68
N ALA A 138 -26.20 1.75 29.76
CA ALA A 138 -26.31 3.20 29.77
C ALA A 138 -25.35 3.90 28.78
N TRP A 139 -24.31 3.22 28.30
CA TRP A 139 -23.28 3.79 27.43
C TRP A 139 -23.57 3.67 25.93
N ASN A 140 -24.76 3.16 25.57
CA ASN A 140 -25.25 2.96 24.19
C ASN A 140 -24.44 1.91 23.41
N TYR A 141 -25.01 0.70 23.27
CA TYR A 141 -24.43 -0.43 22.53
C TYR A 141 -24.08 -0.12 21.07
N THR A 142 -24.70 0.90 20.45
CA THR A 142 -24.33 1.33 19.10
C THR A 142 -22.86 1.74 19.02
N ARG A 143 -22.33 2.38 20.08
CA ARG A 143 -20.91 2.76 20.15
C ARG A 143 -19.99 1.54 20.18
N LEU A 144 -20.39 0.51 20.93
CA LEU A 144 -19.67 -0.75 21.00
C LEU A 144 -19.70 -1.50 19.68
N ALA A 145 -20.85 -1.54 19.01
CA ALA A 145 -20.99 -2.14 17.69
C ALA A 145 -20.09 -1.45 16.64
N ILE A 146 -20.02 -0.12 16.65
CA ILE A 146 -19.13 0.66 15.78
C ILE A 146 -17.66 0.32 16.06
N ALA A 147 -17.26 0.19 17.34
CA ALA A 147 -15.88 -0.16 17.69
C ALA A 147 -15.50 -1.57 17.21
N TRP A 148 -16.41 -2.54 17.31
CA TRP A 148 -16.22 -3.89 16.75
C TRP A 148 -16.13 -3.88 15.23
N ALA A 149 -16.97 -3.09 14.55
CA ALA A 149 -16.90 -2.92 13.11
C ALA A 149 -15.56 -2.29 12.68
N GLU A 150 -15.08 -1.27 13.40
CA GLU A 150 -13.77 -0.65 13.16
C GLU A 150 -12.65 -1.70 13.30
N LEU A 151 -12.67 -2.50 14.37
CA LEU A 151 -11.70 -3.57 14.58
C LEU A 151 -11.71 -4.60 13.44
N LEU A 152 -12.89 -5.03 13.00
CA LEU A 152 -13.03 -5.99 11.90
C LEU A 152 -12.44 -5.43 10.60
N VAL A 153 -12.73 -4.17 10.27
CA VAL A 153 -12.17 -3.51 9.08
C VAL A 153 -10.65 -3.45 9.15
N ILE A 154 -10.07 -3.10 10.30
CA ILE A 154 -8.61 -3.11 10.52
C ILE A 154 -8.04 -4.51 10.26
N LEU A 155 -8.66 -5.55 10.82
CA LEU A 155 -8.19 -6.94 10.66
C LEU A 155 -8.25 -7.38 9.19
N VAL A 156 -9.32 -7.07 8.48
CA VAL A 156 -9.46 -7.38 7.04
C VAL A 156 -8.41 -6.64 6.22
N LEU A 157 -8.22 -5.34 6.45
CA LEU A 157 -7.22 -4.54 5.74
C LEU A 157 -5.80 -5.06 6.00
N LEU A 158 -5.47 -5.37 7.25
CA LEU A 158 -4.18 -5.96 7.61
C LEU A 158 -3.99 -7.33 6.95
N ALA A 159 -4.99 -8.21 7.04
CA ALA A 159 -4.93 -9.54 6.43
C ALA A 159 -4.69 -9.44 4.92
N VAL A 160 -5.49 -8.65 4.19
CA VAL A 160 -5.31 -8.45 2.74
C VAL A 160 -3.94 -7.85 2.43
N THR A 161 -3.48 -6.87 3.21
CA THR A 161 -2.14 -6.26 3.04
C THR A 161 -1.05 -7.33 3.19
N VAL A 162 -1.06 -8.10 4.27
CA VAL A 162 -0.10 -9.17 4.52
C VAL A 162 -0.17 -10.23 3.42
N LEU A 163 -1.37 -10.68 3.03
CA LEU A 163 -1.56 -11.70 2.00
C LEU A 163 -1.06 -11.26 0.62
N ARG A 164 -1.17 -9.96 0.30
CA ARG A 164 -0.64 -9.37 -0.93
C ARG A 164 0.89 -9.26 -0.91
N PHE A 165 1.45 -8.80 0.20
CA PHE A 165 2.87 -8.51 0.30
C PHE A 165 3.73 -9.70 0.74
N ARG A 166 3.17 -10.78 1.31
CA ARG A 166 3.92 -11.97 1.78
C ARG A 166 4.71 -12.71 0.70
N ARG A 167 4.32 -12.55 -0.57
CA ARG A 167 4.93 -13.25 -1.72
C ARG A 167 6.20 -12.57 -2.23
N LEU A 168 6.54 -11.39 -1.72
CA LEU A 168 7.75 -10.69 -2.13
C LEU A 168 8.99 -11.39 -1.53
N PRO A 169 10.03 -11.62 -2.35
CA PRO A 169 11.22 -12.31 -1.89
C PRO A 169 11.92 -11.50 -0.79
N LEU A 170 12.46 -12.21 0.20
CA LEU A 170 13.26 -11.62 1.27
C LEU A 170 14.46 -12.52 1.52
N ALA A 171 15.64 -11.91 1.59
CA ALA A 171 16.86 -12.60 1.96
C ALA A 171 16.74 -13.11 3.41
N THR A 172 16.61 -14.42 3.55
CA THR A 172 16.60 -15.10 4.85
C THR A 172 18.03 -15.22 5.38
N GLY A 173 18.31 -14.54 6.48
CA GLY A 173 19.58 -14.66 7.22
C GLY A 173 19.37 -14.36 8.71
N ARG A 174 20.39 -14.67 9.52
CA ARG A 174 20.41 -14.34 10.96
C ARG A 174 20.24 -12.83 11.19
N THR A 175 20.85 -12.02 10.33
CA THR A 175 20.74 -10.55 10.33
C THR A 175 19.30 -10.09 10.13
N THR A 176 18.56 -10.69 9.20
CA THR A 176 17.14 -10.40 8.96
C THR A 176 16.27 -10.74 10.17
N LEU A 177 16.55 -11.86 10.85
CA LEU A 177 15.83 -12.25 12.07
C LEU A 177 16.13 -11.29 13.23
N ILE A 178 17.39 -10.91 13.43
CA ILE A 178 17.78 -9.94 14.46
C ILE A 178 17.12 -8.58 14.19
N ALA A 179 17.13 -8.11 12.94
CA ALA A 179 16.48 -6.86 12.56
C ALA A 179 14.96 -6.91 12.77
N LEU A 180 14.31 -8.03 12.46
CA LEU A 180 12.87 -8.22 12.71
C LEU A 180 12.55 -8.24 14.21
N ALA A 181 13.35 -8.95 15.00
CA ALA A 181 13.20 -9.00 16.45
C ALA A 181 13.40 -7.61 17.09
N ALA A 182 14.44 -6.88 16.67
CA ALA A 182 14.67 -5.50 17.08
C ALA A 182 13.51 -4.58 16.67
N GLY A 183 12.97 -4.75 15.47
CA GLY A 183 11.80 -4.01 14.99
C GLY A 183 10.55 -4.24 15.85
N TRP A 184 10.26 -5.49 16.21
CA TRP A 184 9.16 -5.83 17.13
C TRP A 184 9.38 -5.27 18.54
N LEU A 185 10.60 -5.40 19.09
CA LEU A 185 10.94 -4.84 20.40
C LEU A 185 10.79 -3.31 20.40
N GLY A 186 11.32 -2.63 19.38
CA GLY A 186 11.19 -1.19 19.23
C GLY A 186 9.74 -0.73 19.09
N PHE A 187 8.93 -1.47 18.33
CA PHE A 187 7.49 -1.21 18.21
C PHE A 187 6.76 -1.35 19.56
N LEU A 188 7.02 -2.44 20.30
CA LEU A 188 6.41 -2.68 21.60
C LEU A 188 6.83 -1.62 22.63
N LEU A 189 8.11 -1.22 22.62
CA LEU A 189 8.61 -0.16 23.47
C LEU A 189 7.93 1.18 23.15
N ALA A 190 7.86 1.57 21.87
CA ALA A 190 7.18 2.78 21.44
C ALA A 190 5.69 2.77 21.81
N ARG A 191 5.04 1.61 21.74
CA ARG A 191 3.66 1.40 22.18
C ARG A 191 3.48 1.58 23.68
N ALA A 192 4.36 0.97 24.49
CA ALA A 192 4.32 1.06 25.94
C ALA A 192 4.60 2.49 26.41
N VAL A 193 5.65 3.13 25.89
CA VAL A 193 6.02 4.51 26.21
C VAL A 193 4.91 5.48 25.79
N GLY A 194 4.35 5.33 24.59
CA GLY A 194 3.25 6.18 24.13
C GLY A 194 1.98 6.04 24.98
N ALA A 195 1.66 4.82 25.41
CA ALA A 195 0.55 4.58 26.33
C ALA A 195 0.81 5.16 27.73
N PHE A 196 2.02 4.98 28.26
CA PHE A 196 2.44 5.54 29.56
C PHE A 196 2.39 7.06 29.56
N ILE A 197 3.00 7.70 28.56
CA ILE A 197 2.97 9.17 28.41
C ILE A 197 1.53 9.66 28.34
N PHE A 198 0.67 9.01 27.54
CA PHE A 198 -0.73 9.38 27.44
C PHE A 198 -1.47 9.24 28.78
N ASP A 199 -1.28 8.12 29.48
CA ASP A 199 -1.98 7.87 30.74
C ASP A 199 -1.51 8.80 31.86
N SER A 200 -0.20 9.00 32.00
CA SER A 200 0.39 9.81 33.06
C SER A 200 0.17 11.31 32.90
N PHE A 201 0.27 11.85 31.68
CA PHE A 201 0.17 13.29 31.47
C PHE A 201 -1.25 13.75 31.09
N PHE A 202 -2.07 12.91 30.47
CA PHE A 202 -3.28 13.37 29.78
C PHE A 202 -4.59 12.95 30.44
N ARG A 203 -4.59 11.92 31.29
CA ARG A 203 -5.78 11.55 32.08
C ARG A 203 -6.16 12.64 33.09
N PHE A 204 -5.21 13.51 33.47
CA PHE A 204 -5.39 14.50 34.54
C PHE A 204 -5.46 15.97 34.10
N THR A 205 -5.05 16.35 32.88
CA THR A 205 -4.75 17.76 32.59
C THR A 205 -5.80 18.51 31.77
N GLY A 206 -6.84 17.88 31.19
CA GLY A 206 -7.87 18.61 30.42
C GLY A 206 -7.32 19.34 29.18
N VAL A 207 -6.11 19.00 28.73
CA VAL A 207 -5.36 19.69 27.67
C VAL A 207 -5.80 19.20 26.28
N VAL A 208 -6.69 20.01 25.68
CA VAL A 208 -6.91 20.37 24.26
C VAL A 208 -6.97 19.31 23.13
N ARG A 209 -8.00 19.49 22.29
CA ARG A 209 -8.25 18.85 20.98
C ARG A 209 -6.99 18.58 20.11
N LEU A 210 -5.98 19.47 20.15
CA LEU A 210 -4.76 19.34 19.34
C LEU A 210 -3.88 18.16 19.80
N LEU A 211 -3.73 17.97 21.11
CA LEU A 211 -2.90 16.90 21.67
C LEU A 211 -3.60 15.53 21.48
N GLY A 212 -4.94 15.49 21.59
CA GLY A 212 -5.73 14.33 21.20
C GLY A 212 -5.59 13.97 19.71
N LEU A 213 -5.54 14.97 18.82
CA LEU A 213 -5.25 14.76 17.40
C LEU A 213 -3.87 14.12 17.19
N LEU A 214 -2.84 14.62 17.87
CA LEU A 214 -1.48 14.08 17.79
C LEU A 214 -1.42 12.63 18.29
N TYR A 215 -2.12 12.31 19.38
CA TYR A 215 -2.22 10.92 19.85
C TYR A 215 -2.91 10.01 18.84
N ASN A 216 -3.99 10.50 18.20
CA ASN A 216 -4.67 9.74 17.15
C ASN A 216 -3.75 9.51 15.93
N LEU A 217 -3.02 10.53 15.49
CA LEU A 217 -2.00 10.43 14.43
C LEU A 217 -0.90 9.42 14.80
N PHE A 218 -0.44 9.44 16.04
CA PHE A 218 0.51 8.45 16.56
C PHE A 218 -0.07 7.04 16.52
N GLY A 219 -1.32 6.85 16.92
CA GLY A 219 -2.01 5.56 16.83
C GLY A 219 -2.12 5.04 15.39
N PHE A 220 -2.40 5.93 14.43
CA PHE A 220 -2.40 5.58 13.00
C PHE A 220 -1.01 5.21 12.49
N ALA A 221 0.03 5.95 12.91
CA ALA A 221 1.42 5.64 12.57
C ALA A 221 1.84 4.26 13.12
N GLN A 222 1.44 3.94 14.36
CA GLN A 222 1.65 2.61 14.94
C GLN A 222 0.95 1.50 14.16
N LEU A 223 -0.27 1.76 13.68
CA LEU A 223 -1.00 0.79 12.87
C LEU A 223 -0.28 0.53 11.53
N GLY A 224 0.27 1.58 10.90
CA GLY A 224 1.12 1.45 9.73
C GLY A 224 2.41 0.66 10.02
N ALA A 225 3.09 0.95 11.12
CA ALA A 225 4.29 0.22 11.55
C ALA A 225 3.99 -1.27 11.80
N LEU A 226 2.85 -1.58 12.43
CA LEU A 226 2.38 -2.94 12.64
C LEU A 226 2.12 -3.65 11.30
N ALA A 227 1.47 -2.99 10.34
CA ALA A 227 1.23 -3.56 9.01
C ALA A 227 2.55 -3.91 8.31
N VAL A 228 3.56 -3.02 8.40
CA VAL A 228 4.90 -3.24 7.85
C VAL A 228 5.58 -4.44 8.54
N LEU A 229 5.61 -4.47 9.87
CA LEU A 229 6.21 -5.57 10.63
C LEU A 229 5.55 -6.92 10.36
N LEU A 230 4.22 -6.95 10.25
CA LEU A 230 3.47 -8.16 9.86
C LEU A 230 3.79 -8.59 8.43
N CYS A 231 3.96 -7.65 7.50
CA CYS A 231 4.38 -7.99 6.15
C CYS A 231 5.78 -8.60 6.13
N PHE A 232 6.74 -8.01 6.86
CA PHE A 232 8.10 -8.54 6.96
C PHE A 232 8.14 -9.92 7.62
N SER A 233 7.41 -10.11 8.73
CA SER A 233 7.34 -11.42 9.40
C SER A 233 6.69 -12.49 8.52
N ALA A 234 5.59 -12.17 7.84
CA ALA A 234 4.93 -13.11 6.94
C ALA A 234 5.80 -13.49 5.74
N ARG A 235 6.52 -12.52 5.15
CA ARG A 235 7.48 -12.80 4.07
C ARG A 235 8.64 -13.67 4.56
N TYR A 236 9.17 -13.40 5.76
CA TYR A 236 10.22 -14.21 6.36
C TYR A 236 9.78 -15.67 6.60
N ILE A 237 8.56 -15.88 7.10
CA ILE A 237 7.98 -17.22 7.27
C ILE A 237 7.78 -17.90 5.91
N HIS A 238 7.29 -17.16 4.91
CA HIS A 238 7.09 -17.70 3.56
C HIS A 238 8.41 -18.14 2.94
N SER A 239 9.47 -17.35 3.04
CA SER A 239 10.78 -17.73 2.49
C SER A 239 11.44 -18.89 3.23
N LEU A 240 11.15 -19.10 4.51
CA LEU A 240 11.58 -20.30 5.24
C LEU A 240 10.86 -21.57 4.77
N ARG A 241 9.58 -21.48 4.38
CA ARG A 241 8.80 -22.64 3.91
C ARG A 241 9.15 -23.11 2.50
N HIS A 242 9.80 -22.27 1.71
CA HIS A 242 10.15 -22.53 0.30
C HIS A 242 11.67 -22.67 0.08
N LYS A 243 12.43 -22.89 1.15
CA LYS A 243 13.83 -23.33 1.13
C LYS A 243 13.89 -24.83 1.39
#